data_AF-A1TEC0-F1
#
_entry.id   AF-A1TEC0-F1
#
_cell.length_a   1.000
_cell.length_b   1.000
_cell.length_c   1.000
_cell.angle_alpha   90.00
_cell.angle_beta   90.00
_cell.angle_gamma   90.00
#
_symmetry.space_group_name_H-M   'P 1'
#
loop_
_entity.id
_entity.type
_entity.pdbx_description
1 polymer ?
#
loop_
_entity_poly.entity_id
_entity_poly.type
_entity_poly.pdbx_seq_one_letter_code
_entity_poly.pdbx_strand_id
1 'polypeptide(L)'
;MPNTSIKNEKMYEELRREGNSKEKAARISNAAAARGKSSVGRKGGKSGSYDDWTVGDLKSRAKELGISGYSHLSKDKLISKLRNH
;
A
#
# COMPACT_ATOMS: atom_id res chain seq x y z
N MET A 1 26.82 -16.53 2.39
CA MET A 1 25.41 -16.13 2.61
C MET A 1 25.41 -14.70 3.11
N PRO A 2 24.64 -13.76 2.53
CA PRO A 2 24.67 -12.36 2.98
C PRO A 2 24.09 -12.25 4.38
N ASN A 3 24.92 -11.80 5.33
CA ASN A 3 24.53 -11.47 6.69
C ASN A 3 23.43 -10.40 6.65
N THR A 4 22.17 -10.81 6.83
CA THR A 4 21.05 -9.86 6.97
C THR A 4 21.15 -9.26 8.35
N SER A 5 22.06 -8.31 8.53
CA SER A 5 22.15 -7.53 9.75
C SER A 5 20.87 -6.69 9.85
N ILE A 6 20.06 -6.98 10.87
CA ILE A 6 18.86 -6.22 11.18
C ILE A 6 19.33 -4.80 11.48
N LYS A 7 19.00 -3.83 10.63
CA LYS A 7 19.51 -2.45 10.75
C LYS A 7 18.94 -1.70 11.94
N ASN A 8 17.82 -2.18 12.50
CA ASN A 8 17.18 -1.61 13.67
C ASN A 8 16.72 -2.74 14.59
N GLU A 9 17.66 -3.22 15.40
CA GLU A 9 17.48 -4.38 16.30
C GLU A 9 16.40 -4.11 17.36
N LYS A 10 16.39 -2.90 17.94
CA LYS A 10 15.40 -2.49 18.95
C LYS A 10 13.97 -2.60 18.43
N MET A 11 13.71 -2.09 17.22
CA MET A 11 12.38 -2.17 16.62
C MET A 11 12.00 -3.59 16.21
N TYR A 12 12.98 -4.41 15.83
CA TYR A 12 12.76 -5.83 15.56
C TYR A 12 12.34 -6.58 16.82
N GLU A 13 12.99 -6.32 17.96
CA GLU A 13 12.65 -6.91 19.25
C GLU A 13 11.26 -6.48 19.74
N GLU A 14 10.90 -5.20 19.59
CA GLU A 14 9.54 -4.72 19.90
C GLU A 14 8.50 -5.46 19.07
N LEU A 15 8.69 -5.55 17.75
CA LEU A 15 7.76 -6.26 16.87
C LEU A 15 7.67 -7.76 17.20
N ARG A 16 8.75 -8.38 17.68
CA ARG A 16 8.75 -9.77 18.16
C ARG A 16 7.97 -9.93 19.45
N ARG A 17 8.07 -8.97 20.38
CA ARG A 17 7.28 -8.93 21.62
C ARG A 17 5.80 -8.68 21.34
N GLU A 18 5.48 -7.92 20.32
CA GLU A 18 4.12 -7.73 19.81
C GLU A 18 3.55 -8.96 19.07
N GLY A 19 4.32 -10.06 18.97
CA GLY A 19 3.87 -11.32 18.37
C GLY A 19 4.07 -11.43 16.86
N ASN A 20 4.83 -10.52 16.22
CA ASN A 20 5.13 -10.64 14.80
C ASN A 20 6.17 -11.73 14.51
N SER A 21 6.01 -12.39 13.36
CA SER A 21 6.98 -13.37 12.85
C SER A 21 8.33 -12.72 12.53
N LYS A 22 9.42 -13.50 12.65
CA LYS A 22 10.82 -13.06 12.45
C LYS A 22 11.03 -12.31 11.13
N GLU A 23 10.50 -12.82 10.03
CA GLU A 23 10.63 -12.20 8.70
C GLU A 23 9.86 -10.88 8.59
N LYS A 24 8.64 -10.83 9.15
CA LYS A 24 7.80 -9.62 9.17
C LYS A 24 8.46 -8.52 10.00
N ALA A 25 8.97 -8.85 11.18
CA ALA A 25 9.69 -7.93 12.05
C ALA A 25 10.97 -7.40 11.37
N ALA A 26 11.75 -8.27 10.72
CA ALA A 26 12.97 -7.90 10.02
C ALA A 26 12.69 -6.91 8.86
N ARG A 27 11.64 -7.19 8.07
CA ARG A 27 11.23 -6.34 6.96
C ARG A 27 10.79 -4.95 7.41
N ILE A 28 9.96 -4.87 8.46
CA ILE A 28 9.46 -3.60 8.99
C ILE A 28 10.61 -2.79 9.60
N SER A 29 11.48 -3.43 10.37
CA SER A 29 12.61 -2.78 11.03
C SER A 29 13.64 -2.26 10.04
N ASN A 30 13.96 -3.04 9.01
CA ASN A 30 14.86 -2.60 7.93
C ASN A 30 14.22 -1.49 7.07
N ALA A 31 12.91 -1.54 6.83
CA ALA A 31 12.19 -0.49 6.12
C ALA A 31 12.13 0.82 6.92
N ALA A 32 11.97 0.74 8.25
CA ALA A 32 12.01 1.89 9.15
C ALA A 32 13.41 2.51 9.23
N ALA A 33 14.47 1.68 9.26
CA ALA A 33 15.86 2.11 9.24
C ALA A 33 16.26 2.79 7.93
N ALA A 34 15.80 2.26 6.79
CA ALA A 34 16.20 2.76 5.47
C ALA A 34 15.48 4.04 5.01
N ARG A 35 14.32 4.37 5.59
CA ARG A 35 13.45 5.45 5.08
C ARG A 35 12.97 6.45 6.13
N GLY A 36 13.38 6.29 7.39
CA GLY A 36 12.89 7.08 8.51
C GLY A 36 11.48 6.65 8.95
N LYS A 37 11.24 6.62 10.27
CA LYS A 37 10.01 6.15 10.93
C LYS A 37 8.72 6.76 10.33
N SER A 38 8.80 7.99 9.85
CA SER A 38 7.66 8.78 9.34
C SER A 38 7.25 8.47 7.88
N SER A 39 8.10 7.79 7.10
CA SER A 39 7.87 7.56 5.66
C SER A 39 7.21 6.22 5.36
N VAL A 40 7.35 5.25 6.26
CA VAL A 40 6.87 3.87 6.04
C VAL A 40 5.37 3.74 6.23
N GLY A 41 4.79 4.44 7.23
CA GLY A 41 3.33 4.49 7.42
C GLY A 41 2.59 5.23 6.30
N ARG A 42 3.28 6.15 5.61
CA ARG A 42 2.69 7.02 4.59
C ARG A 42 2.62 6.38 3.20
N LYS A 43 3.39 5.32 2.93
CA LYS A 43 3.48 4.72 1.58
C LYS A 43 2.32 3.76 1.25
N GLY A 44 1.48 3.40 2.22
CA GLY A 44 0.26 2.62 1.98
C GLY A 44 -0.96 3.46 1.50
N GLY A 45 -0.88 4.79 1.53
CA GLY A 45 -2.05 5.66 1.35
C GLY A 45 -2.01 6.63 0.16
N LYS A 46 -1.03 6.51 -0.73
CA LYS A 46 -0.89 7.38 -1.92
C LYS A 46 -0.74 6.56 -3.20
N SER A 47 -1.65 5.63 -3.45
CA SER A 47 -2.08 5.45 -4.84
C SER A 47 -2.83 6.74 -5.17
N GLY A 48 -2.37 7.49 -6.18
CA GLY A 48 -2.96 8.79 -6.53
C GLY A 48 -4.48 8.70 -6.50
N SER A 49 -5.12 9.62 -5.76
CA SER A 49 -6.54 9.55 -5.52
C SER A 49 -7.29 9.55 -6.85
N TYR A 50 -7.92 8.42 -7.19
CA TYR A 50 -8.93 8.37 -8.24
C TYR A 50 -10.04 9.44 -8.05
N ASP A 51 -10.10 10.02 -6.86
CA ASP A 51 -10.90 11.20 -6.51
C ASP A 51 -10.63 12.42 -7.40
N ASP A 52 -9.38 12.63 -7.81
CA ASP A 52 -8.98 13.75 -8.68
C ASP A 52 -9.30 13.49 -10.17
N TRP A 53 -9.62 12.27 -10.54
CA TRP A 53 -9.86 11.89 -11.94
C TRP A 53 -11.27 12.30 -12.39
N THR A 54 -11.44 12.58 -13.67
CA THR A 54 -12.78 12.80 -14.23
C THR A 54 -13.52 11.47 -14.36
N VAL A 55 -14.85 11.52 -14.44
CA VAL A 55 -15.65 10.31 -14.68
C VAL A 55 -15.23 9.61 -15.99
N GLY A 56 -14.82 10.37 -17.00
CA GLY A 56 -14.32 9.83 -18.26
C GLY A 56 -13.05 9.00 -18.06
N ASP A 57 -12.06 9.54 -17.35
CA ASP A 57 -10.80 8.84 -17.08
C ASP A 57 -11.02 7.57 -16.25
N LEU A 58 -11.91 7.64 -15.25
CA LEU A 58 -12.27 6.48 -14.42
C LEU A 58 -12.95 5.37 -15.24
N LYS A 59 -13.84 5.73 -16.17
CA LYS A 59 -14.49 4.77 -17.08
C LYS A 59 -13.49 4.16 -18.07
N SER A 60 -12.58 4.95 -18.61
CA SER A 60 -11.50 4.46 -19.47
C SER A 60 -10.62 3.48 -18.71
N ARG A 61 -10.20 3.82 -17.48
CA ARG A 61 -9.41 2.94 -16.63
C ARG A 61 -10.15 1.65 -16.28
N ALA A 62 -11.43 1.74 -15.97
CA ALA A 62 -12.26 0.56 -15.71
C ALA A 62 -12.35 -0.36 -16.94
N LYS A 63 -12.43 0.20 -18.15
CA LYS A 63 -12.40 -0.55 -19.41
C LYS A 63 -11.05 -1.25 -19.63
N GLU A 64 -9.93 -0.57 -19.40
CA GLU A 64 -8.59 -1.16 -19.51
C GLU A 64 -8.41 -2.35 -18.56
N LEU A 65 -9.00 -2.26 -17.37
CA LEU A 65 -8.95 -3.31 -16.35
C LEU A 65 -9.99 -4.43 -16.57
N GLY A 66 -10.84 -4.32 -17.60
CA GLY A 66 -11.89 -5.31 -17.87
C GLY A 66 -13.03 -5.32 -16.85
N ILE A 67 -13.17 -4.26 -16.05
CA ILE A 67 -14.27 -4.11 -15.09
C ILE A 67 -15.56 -3.95 -15.87
N SER A 68 -16.57 -4.77 -15.56
CA SER A 68 -17.90 -4.67 -16.17
C SER A 68 -18.87 -3.83 -15.33
N GLY A 69 -19.91 -3.31 -15.97
CA GLY A 69 -20.96 -2.51 -15.33
C GLY A 69 -20.53 -1.12 -14.87
N TYR A 70 -19.39 -0.61 -15.36
CA TYR A 70 -18.85 0.72 -15.02
C TYR A 70 -19.61 1.89 -15.68
N SER A 71 -20.31 1.63 -16.78
CA SER A 71 -21.02 2.65 -17.58
C SER A 71 -22.14 3.36 -16.80
N HIS A 72 -22.84 2.64 -15.92
CA HIS A 72 -23.94 3.14 -15.07
C HIS A 72 -23.50 3.62 -13.68
N LEU A 73 -22.20 3.56 -13.36
CA LEU A 73 -21.71 3.93 -12.03
C LEU A 73 -21.45 5.44 -11.92
N SER A 74 -21.73 5.98 -10.74
CA SER A 74 -21.30 7.32 -10.35
C SER A 74 -19.78 7.35 -10.10
N LYS A 75 -19.21 8.55 -10.04
CA LYS A 75 -17.78 8.78 -9.80
C LYS A 75 -17.27 8.00 -8.59
N ASP A 76 -17.95 8.11 -7.44
CA ASP A 76 -17.58 7.42 -6.20
C ASP A 76 -17.58 5.89 -6.35
N LYS A 77 -18.59 5.34 -7.04
CA LYS A 77 -18.68 3.89 -7.26
C LYS A 77 -17.59 3.41 -8.21
N LEU A 78 -17.21 4.20 -9.22
CA LEU A 78 -16.07 3.90 -10.09
C LEU A 78 -14.77 3.90 -9.29
N ILE A 79 -14.53 4.91 -8.46
CA ILE A 79 -13.35 5.00 -7.58
C ILE A 79 -13.27 3.79 -6.67
N SER A 80 -14.38 3.42 -6.03
CA SER A 80 -14.45 2.24 -5.17
C SER A 80 -14.15 0.95 -5.94
N LYS A 81 -14.75 0.76 -7.13
CA LYS A 81 -14.44 -0.42 -7.97
C LYS A 81 -12.97 -0.47 -8.35
N LEU A 82 -12.38 0.65 -8.78
CA LEU A 82 -10.98 0.75 -9.17
C LEU A 82 -10.02 0.54 -8.00
N ARG A 83 -10.43 0.87 -6.77
CA ARG A 83 -9.61 0.67 -5.57
C ARG A 83 -9.69 -0.76 -5.01
N ASN A 84 -10.78 -1.48 -5.30
CA ASN A 84 -11.02 -2.86 -4.85
C ASN A 84 -10.75 -3.92 -5.94
N HIS A 85 -10.22 -3.51 -7.10
CA HIS A 85 -9.87 -4.37 -8.23
C HIS A 85 -8.35 -4.52 -8.31
#